data_AF-A0A6F9CA05-F1
#
_entry.id   AF-A0A6F9CA05-F1
#
_cell.length_a   1.000
_cell.length_b   1.000
_cell.length_c   1.000
_cell.angle_alpha   90.00
_cell.angle_beta   90.00
_cell.angle_gamma   90.00
#
_symmetry.space_group_name_H-M   'P 1'
#
loop_
_entity.id
_entity.type
_entity.pdbx_description
1 polymer ?
#
loop_
_entity_poly.entity_id
_entity_poly.type
_entity_poly.pdbx_seq_one_letter_code
_entity_poly.pdbx_strand_id
1 'polypeptide(L)'
;MMGVLNHLSTLLLLSLLPPSLSHVVGKFSEVKECSHFFLEGTTPNLPGILVDGTVKDQNRYKPICQLFKYMKKKEVYNTYMFATLYDTTNKIPVFSAFTFTGVGSSERRPDTWMIEPQLDGGLDRDMSLEKDGVTYTHQAVNQDFHNSVNPTGLTKGHIFPKGYANQPANQNSTFTLTNCVPQVQSFNDGSWGTMERKVRKVLLSQCLDNTGKPKAYVVTGAAPSTNNTLNNRVNIPDLLWTAYCCYNSKKKTWIAKAHWSRNQEELNKNVLVPQTLVKLNYKLNKYYPGGDVQVFPKQCPRGSLRERARGEKRRAERGREDR
;
A
#
# COMPACT_ATOMS: atom_id res chain seq x y z
N MET A 1 -48.14 -46.67 -26.93
CA MET A 1 -47.75 -45.38 -26.31
C MET A 1 -46.31 -45.49 -25.90
N MET A 2 -45.45 -44.76 -26.60
CA MET A 2 -44.01 -44.67 -26.33
C MET A 2 -43.79 -43.87 -25.04
N GLY A 3 -42.97 -44.41 -24.13
CA GLY A 3 -42.44 -43.68 -22.98
C GLY A 3 -40.97 -44.03 -22.84
N VAL A 4 -40.13 -43.30 -23.57
CA VAL A 4 -38.66 -43.39 -23.45
C VAL A 4 -38.27 -42.72 -22.14
N LEU A 5 -37.77 -43.52 -21.20
CA LEU A 5 -37.18 -43.03 -19.95
C LEU A 5 -35.84 -42.34 -20.28
N ASN A 6 -35.87 -41.01 -20.40
CA ASN A 6 -34.68 -40.18 -20.46
C ASN A 6 -34.08 -40.05 -19.05
N HIS A 7 -33.00 -40.76 -18.78
CA HIS A 7 -32.01 -40.30 -17.81
C HIS A 7 -30.62 -40.48 -18.40
N LEU A 8 -30.30 -39.57 -19.33
CA LEU A 8 -28.93 -39.26 -19.72
C LEU A 8 -28.18 -38.77 -18.48
N SER A 9 -27.44 -39.70 -17.90
CA SER A 9 -26.28 -39.43 -17.06
C SER A 9 -25.24 -38.72 -17.92
N THR A 10 -25.15 -37.40 -17.80
CA THR A 10 -24.03 -36.62 -18.34
C THR A 10 -23.55 -35.64 -17.28
N LEU A 11 -22.39 -35.98 -16.72
CA LEU A 11 -21.42 -35.14 -16.01
C LEU A 11 -21.75 -33.64 -15.96
N LEU A 12 -22.23 -33.17 -14.80
CA LEU A 12 -22.08 -31.77 -14.39
C LEU A 12 -21.01 -31.66 -13.30
N LEU A 13 -19.79 -32.11 -13.62
CA LEU A 13 -18.58 -31.96 -12.79
C LEU A 13 -17.62 -30.89 -13.34
N LEU A 14 -18.11 -30.00 -14.21
CA LEU A 14 -17.41 -28.79 -14.63
C LEU A 14 -17.80 -27.62 -13.70
N SER A 15 -17.07 -27.46 -12.59
CA SER A 15 -16.75 -26.15 -11.97
C SER A 15 -16.15 -26.22 -10.56
N LEU A 16 -15.68 -27.38 -10.09
CA LEU A 16 -14.78 -27.45 -8.93
C LEU A 16 -13.31 -27.17 -9.29
N LEU A 17 -13.07 -26.45 -10.39
CA LEU A 17 -11.80 -25.77 -10.55
C LEU A 17 -11.80 -24.66 -9.49
N PRO A 18 -10.82 -24.61 -8.56
CA PRO A 18 -10.70 -23.45 -7.70
C PRO A 18 -10.70 -22.23 -8.62
N PRO A 19 -11.58 -21.23 -8.41
CA PRO A 19 -11.63 -20.06 -9.25
C PRO A 19 -10.20 -19.60 -9.43
N SER A 20 -9.73 -19.60 -10.68
CA SER A 20 -8.34 -19.31 -11.02
C SER A 20 -7.95 -18.09 -10.22
N LEU A 21 -7.10 -18.25 -9.20
CA LEU A 21 -6.86 -17.22 -8.19
C LEU A 21 -6.38 -15.97 -8.91
N SER A 22 -7.32 -15.05 -9.15
CA SER A 22 -7.06 -13.70 -9.61
C SER A 22 -6.23 -13.04 -8.53
N HIS A 23 -5.25 -12.24 -8.92
CA HIS A 23 -4.36 -11.55 -7.99
C HIS A 23 -4.93 -10.19 -7.59
N VAL A 24 -5.93 -9.71 -8.32
CA VAL A 24 -7.01 -8.86 -7.82
C VAL A 24 -8.06 -9.78 -7.17
N VAL A 25 -8.10 -9.80 -5.84
CA VAL A 25 -8.90 -10.74 -5.03
C VAL A 25 -10.11 -10.05 -4.40
N GLY A 26 -11.12 -10.81 -3.96
CA GLY A 26 -12.25 -10.24 -3.21
C GLY A 26 -11.83 -9.83 -1.79
N LYS A 27 -10.92 -10.60 -1.20
CA LYS A 27 -10.29 -10.37 0.11
C LYS A 27 -8.84 -10.84 0.11
N PHE A 28 -7.96 -10.12 0.82
CA PHE A 28 -6.55 -10.52 0.95
C PHE A 28 -6.35 -11.92 1.56
N SER A 29 -7.31 -12.38 2.37
CA SER A 29 -7.29 -13.72 2.99
C SER A 29 -7.53 -14.87 2.01
N GLU A 30 -8.00 -14.61 0.79
CA GLU A 30 -8.18 -15.62 -0.27
C GLU A 30 -6.83 -16.17 -0.74
N VAL A 31 -5.76 -15.38 -0.59
CA VAL A 31 -4.38 -15.80 -0.85
C VAL A 31 -3.60 -15.84 0.46
N LYS A 32 -3.23 -17.04 0.90
CA LYS A 32 -2.55 -17.26 2.17
C LYS A 32 -1.27 -16.41 2.31
N GLU A 33 -0.42 -16.38 1.30
CA GLU A 33 0.84 -15.63 1.28
C GLU A 33 0.61 -14.12 1.42
N CYS A 34 -0.48 -13.62 0.84
CA CYS A 34 -0.84 -12.22 0.89
C CYS A 34 -1.28 -11.79 2.29
N SER A 35 -1.96 -12.68 3.03
CA SER A 35 -2.30 -12.44 4.43
C SER A 35 -1.06 -12.24 5.32
N HIS A 36 0.09 -12.82 4.96
CA HIS A 36 1.32 -12.71 5.75
C HIS A 36 1.96 -11.31 5.71
N PHE A 37 1.51 -10.40 4.84
CA PHE A 37 1.92 -9.00 4.83
C PHE A 37 1.24 -8.17 5.92
N PHE A 38 0.22 -8.74 6.56
CA PHE A 38 -0.52 -8.12 7.65
C PHE A 38 -0.16 -8.80 8.97
N LEU A 39 0.01 -8.00 10.03
CA LEU A 39 0.28 -8.54 11.36
C LEU A 39 -0.91 -9.40 11.81
N GLU A 40 -0.64 -10.67 12.12
CA GLU A 40 -1.67 -11.67 12.47
C GLU A 40 -2.75 -11.84 11.39
N GLY A 41 -2.43 -11.54 10.13
CA GLY A 41 -3.40 -11.55 9.02
C GLY A 41 -4.46 -10.43 9.10
N THR A 42 -4.32 -9.48 10.05
CA THR A 42 -5.31 -8.43 10.30
C THR A 42 -5.04 -7.20 9.43
N THR A 43 -5.93 -6.96 8.47
CA THR A 43 -5.87 -5.77 7.60
C THR A 43 -6.17 -4.48 8.36
N PRO A 44 -5.77 -3.30 7.82
CA PRO A 44 -6.33 -2.04 8.29
C PRO A 44 -7.86 -2.04 8.27
N ASN A 45 -8.47 -1.44 9.28
CA ASN A 45 -9.89 -1.10 9.31
C ASN A 45 -10.07 0.36 8.90
N LEU A 46 -10.60 0.58 7.71
CA LEU A 46 -10.89 1.89 7.12
C LEU A 46 -12.41 1.98 6.90
N PRO A 47 -13.17 2.56 7.85
CA PRO A 47 -14.62 2.70 7.72
C PRO A 47 -15.05 3.31 6.38
N GLY A 48 -16.13 2.76 5.81
CA GLY A 48 -16.62 3.09 4.47
C GLY A 48 -15.86 2.41 3.32
N ILE A 49 -14.66 1.88 3.53
CA ILE A 49 -13.83 1.26 2.47
C ILE A 49 -13.53 -0.21 2.76
N LEU A 50 -12.86 -0.52 3.88
CA LEU A 50 -12.39 -1.85 4.26
C LEU A 50 -12.70 -2.08 5.74
N VAL A 51 -13.64 -2.98 6.05
CA VAL A 51 -14.01 -3.29 7.44
C VAL A 51 -13.89 -4.78 7.65
N ASP A 52 -13.14 -5.18 8.67
CA ASP A 52 -12.88 -6.59 9.02
C ASP A 52 -12.46 -7.43 7.80
N GLY A 53 -11.49 -6.90 7.04
CA GLY A 53 -10.94 -7.56 5.84
C GLY A 53 -11.89 -7.61 4.63
N THR A 54 -13.05 -6.97 4.70
CA THR A 54 -14.06 -6.96 3.64
C THR A 54 -14.20 -5.56 3.06
N VAL A 55 -13.96 -5.40 1.74
CA VAL A 55 -14.18 -4.09 1.09
C VAL A 55 -15.68 -3.86 0.86
N LYS A 56 -16.11 -2.62 1.12
CA LYS A 56 -17.53 -2.21 1.14
C LYS A 56 -18.06 -1.82 -0.24
N ASP A 57 -17.20 -1.29 -1.10
CA ASP A 57 -17.48 -1.04 -2.50
C ASP A 57 -16.47 -1.79 -3.37
N GLN A 58 -16.84 -3.02 -3.74
CA GLN A 58 -16.03 -3.89 -4.60
C GLN A 58 -15.97 -3.39 -6.06
N ASN A 59 -16.82 -2.46 -6.48
CA ASN A 59 -16.75 -1.89 -7.84
C ASN A 59 -15.58 -0.91 -7.95
N ARG A 60 -15.29 -0.20 -6.86
CA ARG A 60 -14.21 0.79 -6.80
C ARG A 60 -12.92 0.28 -6.17
N TYR A 61 -13.01 -0.35 -5.01
CA TYR A 61 -11.82 -0.73 -4.26
C TYR A 61 -11.43 -2.17 -4.55
N LYS A 62 -10.18 -2.39 -4.92
CA LYS A 62 -9.66 -3.68 -5.35
C LYS A 62 -8.49 -4.11 -4.47
N PRO A 63 -8.64 -5.16 -3.66
CA PRO A 63 -7.52 -5.84 -3.03
C PRO A 63 -6.63 -6.50 -4.07
N ILE A 64 -5.33 -6.23 -4.03
CA ILE A 64 -4.33 -6.76 -4.95
C ILE A 64 -3.23 -7.46 -4.16
N CYS A 65 -3.03 -8.74 -4.43
CA CYS A 65 -1.92 -9.54 -3.97
C CYS A 65 -0.85 -9.55 -5.07
N GLN A 66 0.12 -8.65 -4.92
CA GLN A 66 1.07 -8.29 -5.98
C GLN A 66 2.01 -9.46 -6.31
N LEU A 67 1.66 -10.23 -7.34
CA LEU A 67 2.45 -11.37 -7.82
C LEU A 67 3.49 -10.89 -8.84
N PHE A 68 4.75 -11.20 -8.57
CA PHE A 68 5.85 -10.85 -9.47
C PHE A 68 6.54 -12.11 -9.97
N LYS A 69 6.69 -12.18 -11.29
CA LYS A 69 7.43 -13.22 -11.99
C LYS A 69 8.87 -12.78 -12.24
N TYR A 70 9.84 -13.60 -11.84
CA TYR A 70 11.26 -13.31 -12.04
C TYR A 70 12.07 -14.58 -12.29
N MET A 71 13.25 -14.42 -12.89
CA MET A 71 14.18 -15.53 -13.14
C MET A 71 15.36 -15.48 -12.17
N LYS A 72 15.77 -16.64 -11.67
CA LYS A 72 16.99 -16.81 -10.88
C LYS A 72 17.63 -18.14 -11.25
N LYS A 73 18.92 -18.13 -11.62
CA LYS A 73 19.66 -19.33 -12.04
C LYS A 73 18.94 -20.17 -13.12
N LYS A 74 18.34 -19.49 -14.12
CA LYS A 74 17.54 -20.10 -15.21
C LYS A 74 16.22 -20.75 -14.79
N GLU A 75 15.79 -20.59 -13.54
CA GLU A 75 14.47 -21.02 -13.07
C GLU A 75 13.54 -19.82 -12.95
N VAL A 76 12.26 -20.04 -13.28
CA VAL A 76 11.20 -19.03 -13.16
C VAL A 76 10.52 -19.17 -11.81
N TYR A 77 10.40 -18.06 -11.10
CA TYR A 77 9.72 -17.95 -9.82
C TYR A 77 8.57 -16.97 -9.93
N ASN A 78 7.43 -17.31 -9.31
CA ASN A 78 6.33 -16.39 -9.08
C ASN A 78 6.20 -16.22 -7.58
N THR A 79 6.18 -14.98 -7.10
CA THR A 79 6.18 -14.70 -5.66
C THR A 79 5.31 -13.50 -5.36
N TYR A 80 4.44 -13.65 -4.37
CA TYR A 80 3.70 -12.54 -3.80
C TYR A 80 4.68 -11.64 -3.05
N MET A 81 4.71 -10.36 -3.41
CA MET A 81 5.73 -9.43 -2.92
C MET A 81 5.22 -8.49 -1.83
N PHE A 82 3.96 -8.07 -1.95
CA PHE A 82 3.25 -7.19 -1.01
C PHE A 82 1.75 -7.21 -1.32
N ALA A 83 0.95 -6.56 -0.49
CA ALA A 83 -0.49 -6.38 -0.70
C ALA A 83 -0.80 -4.89 -0.94
N THR A 84 -1.75 -4.59 -1.82
CA THR A 84 -2.23 -3.22 -2.09
C THR A 84 -3.74 -3.20 -2.07
N LEU A 85 -4.36 -2.28 -1.34
CA LEU A 85 -5.77 -1.93 -1.57
C LEU A 85 -5.80 -0.73 -2.52
N TYR A 86 -6.36 -0.91 -3.70
CA TYR A 86 -6.31 0.07 -4.79
C TYR A 86 -7.67 0.73 -5.02
N ASP A 87 -7.68 2.03 -5.30
CA ASP A 87 -8.88 2.79 -5.67
C ASP A 87 -8.90 2.98 -7.19
N THR A 88 -9.77 2.27 -7.92
CA THR A 88 -9.80 2.30 -9.39
C THR A 88 -10.37 3.61 -9.95
N THR A 89 -11.17 4.32 -9.16
CA THR A 89 -11.69 5.64 -9.53
C THR A 89 -10.56 6.66 -9.51
N ASN A 90 -9.85 6.77 -8.38
CA ASN A 90 -8.75 7.71 -8.21
C ASN A 90 -7.43 7.26 -8.83
N LYS A 91 -7.31 5.98 -9.20
CA LYS A 91 -6.12 5.34 -9.80
C LYS A 91 -4.88 5.47 -8.93
N ILE A 92 -5.07 5.40 -7.62
CA ILE A 92 -4.00 5.39 -6.62
C ILE A 92 -4.25 4.32 -5.56
N PRO A 93 -3.20 3.77 -4.93
CA PRO A 93 -3.34 2.94 -3.74
C PRO A 93 -3.97 3.71 -2.58
N VAL A 94 -4.95 3.09 -1.93
CA VAL A 94 -5.41 3.50 -0.59
C VAL A 94 -4.28 3.21 0.41
N PHE A 95 -3.72 2.00 0.33
CA PHE A 95 -2.50 1.61 1.03
C PHE A 95 -1.81 0.43 0.34
N SER A 96 -0.53 0.25 0.64
CA SER A 96 0.20 -1.01 0.46
C SER A 96 0.76 -1.49 1.79
N ALA A 97 0.69 -2.81 2.03
CA ALA A 97 1.17 -3.49 3.21
C ALA A 97 2.23 -4.51 2.85
N PHE A 98 3.32 -4.55 3.62
CA PHE A 98 4.45 -5.44 3.35
C PHE A 98 5.23 -5.77 4.63
N THR A 99 5.95 -6.89 4.58
CA THR A 99 6.80 -7.34 5.68
C THR A 99 8.25 -6.96 5.42
N PHE A 100 8.78 -6.02 6.20
CA PHE A 100 10.18 -5.66 6.18
C PHE A 100 11.01 -6.76 6.85
N THR A 101 11.96 -7.33 6.12
CA THR A 101 12.83 -8.43 6.61
C THR A 101 14.32 -8.11 6.48
N GLY A 102 14.66 -6.86 6.12
CA GLY A 102 16.02 -6.42 5.89
C GLY A 102 16.12 -5.54 4.65
N VAL A 103 17.35 -5.25 4.23
CA VAL A 103 17.66 -4.45 3.04
C VAL A 103 18.66 -5.20 2.18
N GLY A 104 18.47 -5.15 0.87
CA GLY A 104 19.34 -5.81 -0.10
C GLY A 104 20.45 -4.89 -0.59
N SER A 105 21.28 -5.42 -1.49
CA SER A 105 22.15 -4.59 -2.35
C SER A 105 21.32 -3.53 -3.06
N SER A 106 21.92 -2.37 -3.30
CA SER A 106 21.28 -1.35 -4.12
C SER A 106 21.35 -1.80 -5.58
N GLU A 107 20.25 -2.31 -6.13
CA GLU A 107 20.18 -2.60 -7.55
C GLU A 107 20.02 -1.33 -8.37
N ARG A 108 20.28 -1.41 -9.68
CA ARG A 108 19.86 -0.35 -10.61
C ARG A 108 18.34 -0.21 -10.57
N ARG A 109 17.84 1.02 -10.68
CA ARG A 109 16.39 1.29 -10.81
C ARG A 109 15.90 0.77 -12.17
N PRO A 110 14.80 0.00 -12.24
CA PRO A 110 14.14 -0.31 -13.52
C PRO A 110 13.68 0.97 -14.22
N ASP A 111 13.86 1.01 -15.53
CA ASP A 111 13.46 2.16 -16.35
C ASP A 111 11.95 2.14 -16.70
N THR A 112 11.29 0.99 -16.52
CA THR A 112 9.86 0.77 -16.79
C THR A 112 9.06 0.51 -15.53
N TRP A 113 7.78 0.89 -15.56
CA TRP A 113 6.80 0.59 -14.52
C TRP A 113 5.74 -0.35 -15.06
N MET A 114 5.35 -1.32 -14.23
CA MET A 114 4.34 -2.32 -14.53
C MET A 114 2.93 -1.83 -14.15
N ILE A 115 1.95 -2.63 -14.52
CA ILE A 115 0.53 -2.50 -14.22
C ILE A 115 -0.02 -3.83 -13.68
N GLU A 116 -1.29 -3.84 -13.29
CA GLU A 116 -2.07 -5.05 -12.97
C GLU A 116 -3.09 -5.32 -14.08
N PRO A 117 -2.82 -6.26 -15.01
CA PRO A 117 -3.69 -6.49 -16.17
C PRO A 117 -5.15 -6.80 -15.79
N GLN A 118 -5.36 -7.47 -14.66
CA GLN A 118 -6.68 -7.91 -14.20
C GLN A 118 -7.62 -6.75 -13.82
N LEU A 119 -7.09 -5.55 -13.51
CA LEU A 119 -7.93 -4.38 -13.24
C LEU A 119 -8.71 -3.93 -14.48
N ASP A 120 -8.24 -4.27 -15.67
CA ASP A 120 -8.85 -3.89 -16.96
C ASP A 120 -9.16 -5.12 -17.83
N GLY A 121 -9.51 -6.25 -17.18
CA GLY A 121 -9.99 -7.45 -17.86
C GLY A 121 -8.91 -8.35 -18.47
N GLY A 122 -7.63 -8.07 -18.22
CA GLY A 122 -6.52 -8.92 -18.63
C GLY A 122 -6.49 -10.26 -17.87
N LEU A 123 -6.02 -11.31 -18.53
CA LEU A 123 -5.92 -12.67 -17.97
C LEU A 123 -4.60 -12.96 -17.26
N ASP A 124 -3.59 -12.12 -17.50
CA ASP A 124 -2.26 -12.29 -16.90
C ASP A 124 -2.35 -12.07 -15.39
N ARG A 125 -1.91 -13.09 -14.65
CA ARG A 125 -1.95 -13.15 -13.18
C ARG A 125 -0.87 -12.30 -12.51
N ASP A 126 0.28 -12.16 -13.17
CA ASP A 126 1.41 -11.40 -12.66
C ASP A 126 1.28 -9.92 -13.04
N MET A 127 1.85 -9.03 -12.23
CA MET A 127 2.13 -7.67 -12.69
C MET A 127 3.02 -7.72 -13.94
N SER A 128 2.74 -6.85 -14.91
CA SER A 128 3.40 -6.90 -16.22
C SER A 128 3.44 -5.52 -16.88
N LEU A 129 4.12 -5.44 -18.03
CA LEU A 129 4.13 -4.21 -18.82
C LEU A 129 2.78 -4.04 -19.54
N GLU A 130 2.47 -2.78 -19.84
CA GLU A 130 1.34 -2.43 -20.70
C GLU A 130 1.47 -3.12 -22.07
N LYS A 131 0.33 -3.51 -22.65
CA LYS A 131 0.24 -4.10 -23.99
C LYS A 131 -0.26 -3.06 -24.98
N ASP A 132 0.33 -3.05 -26.16
CA ASP A 132 -0.08 -2.16 -27.24
C ASP A 132 -1.55 -2.42 -27.63
N GLY A 133 -2.29 -1.33 -27.89
CA GLY A 133 -3.69 -1.38 -28.29
C GLY A 133 -4.69 -1.68 -27.16
N VAL A 134 -4.22 -1.86 -25.91
CA VAL A 134 -5.11 -2.05 -24.75
C VAL A 134 -5.39 -0.71 -24.07
N THR A 135 -6.67 -0.45 -23.77
CA THR A 135 -7.06 0.73 -22.99
C THR A 135 -7.21 0.36 -21.52
N TYR A 136 -6.44 1.03 -20.67
CA TYR A 136 -6.52 0.87 -19.21
C TYR A 136 -7.34 2.01 -18.61
N THR A 137 -8.42 1.68 -17.91
CA THR A 137 -9.41 2.64 -17.38
C THR A 137 -9.51 2.62 -15.86
N HIS A 138 -9.12 1.51 -15.23
CA HIS A 138 -9.23 1.29 -13.79
C HIS A 138 -7.91 1.46 -13.03
N GLN A 139 -6.83 1.85 -13.71
CA GLN A 139 -5.52 2.10 -13.10
C GLN A 139 -4.75 3.20 -13.81
N ALA A 140 -3.68 3.66 -13.18
CA ALA A 140 -2.72 4.56 -13.80
C ALA A 140 -1.84 3.81 -14.80
N VAL A 141 -1.46 4.48 -15.88
CA VAL A 141 -0.52 4.00 -16.92
C VAL A 141 0.71 4.88 -17.01
N ASN A 142 1.77 4.41 -17.68
CA ASN A 142 3.03 5.15 -17.80
C ASN A 142 2.81 6.52 -18.46
N GLN A 143 1.91 6.58 -19.44
CA GLN A 143 1.53 7.82 -20.14
C GLN A 143 0.93 8.86 -19.21
N ASP A 144 0.23 8.46 -18.14
CA ASP A 144 -0.35 9.40 -17.16
C ASP A 144 0.74 10.23 -16.45
N PHE A 145 1.98 9.74 -16.43
CA PHE A 145 3.12 10.42 -15.81
C PHE A 145 4.11 11.02 -16.82
N HIS A 146 3.82 10.94 -18.12
CA HIS A 146 4.67 11.52 -19.15
C HIS A 146 4.78 13.04 -18.95
N ASN A 147 6.01 13.56 -18.93
CA ASN A 147 6.33 14.97 -18.65
C ASN A 147 5.78 15.53 -17.32
N SER A 148 5.39 14.69 -16.35
CA SER A 148 4.85 15.16 -15.06
C SER A 148 5.87 15.91 -14.18
N VAL A 149 7.17 15.74 -14.44
CA VAL A 149 8.21 16.47 -13.71
C VAL A 149 8.26 17.95 -14.12
N ASN A 150 8.20 18.24 -15.42
CA ASN A 150 8.24 19.60 -15.96
C ASN A 150 6.99 19.83 -16.82
N PRO A 151 6.04 20.71 -16.44
CA PRO A 151 6.16 21.78 -15.44
C PRO A 151 5.56 21.46 -14.06
N THR A 152 4.88 20.32 -13.88
CA THR A 152 4.04 20.12 -12.68
C THR A 152 4.80 19.74 -11.41
N GLY A 153 6.09 19.40 -11.49
CA GLY A 153 6.91 19.03 -10.34
C GLY A 153 6.45 17.73 -9.66
N LEU A 154 5.79 16.83 -10.40
CA LEU A 154 5.24 15.58 -9.89
C LEU A 154 6.10 14.39 -10.35
N THR A 155 6.31 13.46 -9.44
CA THR A 155 7.04 12.22 -9.68
C THR A 155 6.18 11.00 -9.33
N LYS A 156 6.59 9.82 -9.80
CA LYS A 156 6.04 8.54 -9.33
C LYS A 156 6.58 8.24 -7.93
N GLY A 157 5.81 8.60 -6.91
CA GLY A 157 6.13 8.36 -5.50
C GLY A 157 5.71 6.96 -5.07
N HIS A 158 6.64 6.16 -4.52
CA HIS A 158 6.34 4.79 -4.11
C HIS A 158 5.55 4.76 -2.79
N ILE A 159 4.64 3.80 -2.65
CA ILE A 159 3.97 3.49 -1.37
C ILE A 159 4.75 2.40 -0.61
N PHE A 160 5.07 1.28 -1.25
CA PHE A 160 6.14 0.39 -0.82
C PHE A 160 7.47 0.83 -1.46
N PRO A 161 8.37 1.50 -0.72
CA PRO A 161 9.61 2.02 -1.31
C PRO A 161 10.60 0.90 -1.60
N LYS A 162 11.24 0.96 -2.79
CA LYS A 162 12.35 0.08 -3.19
C LYS A 162 13.40 -0.10 -2.08
N GLY A 163 13.71 0.98 -1.36
CA GLY A 163 14.74 0.98 -0.31
C GLY A 163 14.44 0.10 0.90
N TYR A 164 13.23 -0.47 1.00
CA TYR A 164 12.78 -1.36 2.08
C TYR A 164 12.77 -2.84 1.64
N ALA A 165 13.02 -3.11 0.35
CA ALA A 165 13.09 -4.45 -0.19
C ALA A 165 14.49 -5.08 -0.02
N ASN A 166 14.51 -6.37 0.28
CA ASN A 166 15.72 -7.10 0.69
C ASN A 166 16.41 -7.91 -0.42
N GLN A 167 15.80 -8.04 -1.60
CA GLN A 167 16.38 -8.72 -2.76
C GLN A 167 16.06 -7.99 -4.06
N PRO A 168 16.83 -8.22 -5.15
CA PRO A 168 16.58 -7.59 -6.45
C PRO A 168 15.15 -7.78 -6.97
N ALA A 169 14.59 -8.99 -6.85
CA ALA A 169 13.21 -9.27 -7.28
C ALA A 169 12.19 -8.46 -6.47
N ASN A 170 12.35 -8.37 -5.14
CA ASN A 170 11.50 -7.53 -4.29
C ASN A 170 11.65 -6.04 -4.60
N GLN A 171 12.85 -5.58 -5.00
CA GLN A 171 13.08 -4.19 -5.38
C GLN A 171 12.39 -3.87 -6.70
N ASN A 172 12.51 -4.74 -7.70
CA ASN A 172 11.91 -4.55 -9.02
C ASN A 172 10.38 -4.61 -8.98
N SER A 173 9.80 -5.47 -8.13
CA SER A 173 8.35 -5.55 -7.99
C SER A 173 7.69 -4.29 -7.40
N THR A 174 8.47 -3.41 -6.76
CA THR A 174 7.93 -2.12 -6.28
C THR A 174 7.61 -1.13 -7.41
N PHE A 175 8.14 -1.37 -8.62
CA PHE A 175 7.94 -0.54 -9.82
C PHE A 175 6.67 -0.93 -10.57
N THR A 176 5.53 -0.84 -9.88
CA THR A 176 4.20 -0.99 -10.47
C THR A 176 3.36 0.23 -10.14
N LEU A 177 2.54 0.68 -11.09
CA LEU A 177 1.76 1.91 -10.96
C LEU A 177 0.66 1.79 -9.90
N THR A 178 0.23 0.57 -9.57
CA THR A 178 -0.66 0.30 -8.44
C THR A 178 0.00 0.53 -7.08
N ASN A 179 1.34 0.63 -7.02
CA ASN A 179 2.13 0.94 -5.83
C ASN A 179 2.65 2.39 -5.81
N CYS A 180 2.10 3.28 -6.64
CA CYS A 180 2.58 4.65 -6.72
C CYS A 180 1.47 5.70 -6.73
N VAL A 181 1.85 6.93 -6.38
CA VAL A 181 1.01 8.12 -6.48
C VAL A 181 1.77 9.26 -7.17
N PRO A 182 1.08 10.22 -7.81
CA PRO A 182 1.67 11.51 -8.12
C PRO A 182 2.13 12.21 -6.84
N GLN A 183 3.45 12.32 -6.65
CA GLN A 183 4.05 12.90 -5.46
C GLN A 183 4.89 14.12 -5.84
N VAL A 184 4.71 15.23 -5.15
CA VAL A 184 5.49 16.46 -5.36
C VAL A 184 6.97 16.14 -5.17
N GLN A 185 7.80 16.51 -6.13
CA GLN A 185 9.19 16.10 -6.22
C GLN A 185 10.00 16.56 -4.99
N SER A 186 9.87 17.83 -4.60
CA SER A 186 10.57 18.37 -3.44
C SER A 186 10.18 17.68 -2.14
N PHE A 187 8.95 17.19 -2.03
CA PHE A 187 8.49 16.37 -0.90
C PHE A 187 9.01 14.93 -0.97
N ASN A 188 8.93 14.28 -2.14
CA ASN A 188 9.38 12.91 -2.36
C ASN A 188 10.90 12.78 -2.07
N ASP A 189 11.70 13.63 -2.70
CA ASP A 189 13.17 13.64 -2.56
C ASP A 189 13.63 14.28 -1.22
N GLY A 190 12.77 15.13 -0.65
CA GLY A 190 13.01 15.89 0.58
C GLY A 190 12.60 15.14 1.85
N SER A 191 11.55 15.63 2.52
CA SER A 191 11.18 15.15 3.86
C SER A 191 10.68 13.71 3.86
N TRP A 192 9.98 13.27 2.80
CA TRP A 192 9.46 11.91 2.70
C TRP A 192 10.59 10.89 2.55
N GLY A 193 11.44 11.02 1.53
CA GLY A 193 12.60 10.14 1.35
C GLY A 193 13.58 10.19 2.52
N THR A 194 13.71 11.34 3.21
CA THR A 194 14.48 11.43 4.45
C THR A 194 13.85 10.63 5.59
N MET A 195 12.53 10.71 5.75
CA MET A 195 11.78 9.92 6.73
C MET A 195 11.93 8.42 6.44
N GLU A 196 11.78 8.00 5.18
CA GLU A 196 11.93 6.60 4.79
C GLU A 196 13.31 6.06 5.16
N ARG A 197 14.39 6.80 4.87
CA ARG A 197 15.76 6.42 5.26
C ARG A 197 15.94 6.30 6.77
N LYS A 198 15.32 7.17 7.56
CA LYS A 198 15.38 7.15 9.04
C LYS A 198 14.60 5.97 9.61
N VAL A 199 13.37 5.76 9.14
CA VAL A 199 12.54 4.62 9.58
C VAL A 199 13.22 3.30 9.24
N ARG A 200 13.82 3.17 8.05
CA ARG A 200 14.61 1.98 7.68
C ARG A 200 15.69 1.63 8.70
N LYS A 201 16.44 2.63 9.19
CA LYS A 201 17.46 2.43 10.24
C LYS A 201 16.83 1.95 11.55
N VAL A 202 15.65 2.44 11.89
CA VAL A 202 14.89 1.97 13.07
C VAL A 202 14.44 0.53 12.88
N LEU A 203 13.88 0.18 11.72
CA LEU A 203 13.44 -1.20 11.44
C LEU A 203 14.63 -2.19 11.55
N LEU A 204 15.79 -1.84 10.99
CA LEU A 204 16.99 -2.70 11.07
C LEU A 204 17.53 -2.88 12.50
N SER A 205 17.42 -1.87 13.36
CA SER A 205 18.11 -1.87 14.67
C SER A 205 17.20 -2.19 15.86
N GLN A 206 15.89 -1.95 15.72
CA GLN A 206 14.90 -2.03 16.79
C GLN A 206 13.76 -3.01 16.52
N CYS A 207 13.48 -3.35 15.27
CA CYS A 207 12.45 -4.33 14.91
C CYS A 207 13.09 -5.69 14.68
N LEU A 208 13.48 -6.35 15.77
CA LEU A 208 14.15 -7.64 15.73
C LEU A 208 13.22 -8.70 16.31
N ASP A 209 13.00 -9.79 15.57
CA ASP A 209 12.28 -10.94 16.08
C ASP A 209 13.07 -11.68 17.18
N ASN A 210 12.51 -12.77 17.69
CA ASN A 210 13.13 -13.57 18.75
C ASN A 210 14.44 -14.25 18.33
N THR A 211 14.72 -14.35 17.03
CA THR A 211 16.00 -14.85 16.50
C THR A 211 17.02 -13.74 16.24
N GLY A 212 16.67 -12.49 16.56
CA GLY A 212 17.51 -11.32 16.32
C GLY A 212 17.50 -10.85 14.87
N LYS A 213 16.59 -11.35 14.02
CA LYS A 213 16.50 -10.96 12.61
C LYS A 213 15.52 -9.79 12.43
N PRO A 214 15.79 -8.85 11.51
CA PRO A 214 14.85 -7.78 11.20
C PRO A 214 13.48 -8.33 10.77
N LYS A 215 12.42 -7.89 11.43
CA LYS A 215 11.03 -8.20 11.05
C LYS A 215 10.10 -7.09 11.51
N ALA A 216 9.41 -6.46 10.57
CA ALA A 216 8.37 -5.49 10.85
C ALA A 216 7.24 -5.56 9.83
N TYR A 217 6.03 -5.23 10.27
CA TYR A 217 4.88 -5.05 9.39
C TYR A 217 4.73 -3.55 9.14
N VAL A 218 4.64 -3.17 7.87
CA VAL A 218 4.58 -1.77 7.45
C VAL A 218 3.35 -1.58 6.57
N VAL A 219 2.61 -0.51 6.82
CA VAL A 219 1.49 -0.07 6.00
C VAL A 219 1.73 1.39 5.65
N THR A 220 1.85 1.66 4.35
CA THR A 220 1.96 3.02 3.81
C THR A 220 0.75 3.28 2.93
N GLY A 221 0.23 4.50 2.91
CA GLY A 221 -0.92 4.83 2.09
C GLY A 221 -1.02 6.29 1.74
N ALA A 222 -2.04 6.58 0.95
CA ALA A 222 -2.36 7.92 0.50
C ALA A 222 -3.86 8.20 0.72
N ALA A 223 -4.19 9.44 1.07
CA ALA A 223 -5.57 9.89 1.10
C ALA A 223 -5.80 10.81 -0.11
N PRO A 224 -6.82 10.52 -0.94
CA PRO A 224 -7.05 11.28 -2.16
C PRO A 224 -7.43 12.73 -1.84
N SER A 225 -7.11 13.63 -2.77
CA SER A 225 -7.72 14.95 -2.81
C SER A 225 -9.11 14.88 -3.45
N THR A 226 -9.92 15.94 -3.31
CA THR A 226 -11.27 15.94 -3.92
C THR A 226 -11.24 16.14 -5.43
N ASN A 227 -10.46 17.11 -5.93
CA ASN A 227 -10.54 17.57 -7.33
C ASN A 227 -9.16 17.90 -7.94
N ASN A 228 -8.09 17.24 -7.49
CA ASN A 228 -6.75 17.46 -8.06
C ASN A 228 -6.26 16.19 -8.74
N THR A 229 -5.99 16.27 -10.04
CA THR A 229 -5.61 15.11 -10.85
C THR A 229 -4.47 15.44 -11.80
N LEU A 230 -3.53 14.51 -11.93
CA LEU A 230 -2.53 14.50 -12.97
C LEU A 230 -3.18 14.02 -14.28
N ASN A 231 -3.04 14.83 -15.33
CA ASN A 231 -3.53 14.54 -16.67
C ASN A 231 -5.02 14.14 -16.73
N ASN A 232 -5.84 14.74 -15.84
CA ASN A 232 -7.28 14.46 -15.71
C ASN A 232 -7.65 12.98 -15.48
N ARG A 233 -6.69 12.18 -15.00
CA ARG A 233 -6.86 10.73 -14.84
C ARG A 233 -6.50 10.24 -13.45
N VAL A 234 -5.33 10.60 -12.95
CA VAL A 234 -4.77 10.04 -11.71
C VAL A 234 -4.87 11.06 -10.59
N ASN A 235 -5.50 10.72 -9.47
CA ASN A 235 -5.63 11.64 -8.33
C ASN A 235 -4.24 12.00 -7.78
N ILE A 236 -4.03 13.30 -7.54
CA ILE A 236 -2.90 13.79 -6.76
C ILE A 236 -3.36 13.81 -5.30
N PRO A 237 -2.86 12.92 -4.43
CA PRO A 237 -3.38 12.80 -3.07
C PRO A 237 -3.01 14.02 -2.21
N ASP A 238 -3.86 14.36 -1.24
CA ASP A 238 -3.60 15.44 -0.28
C ASP A 238 -2.60 15.03 0.81
N LEU A 239 -2.59 13.75 1.18
CA LEU A 239 -1.85 13.22 2.33
C LEU A 239 -1.17 11.92 1.96
N LEU A 240 0.12 11.80 2.31
CA LEU A 240 0.79 10.51 2.42
C LEU A 240 1.00 10.17 3.90
N TRP A 241 0.88 8.89 4.23
CA TRP A 241 1.07 8.38 5.59
C TRP A 241 1.75 7.02 5.59
N THR A 242 2.50 6.73 6.63
CA THR A 242 3.11 5.42 6.86
C THR A 242 3.08 5.06 8.34
N ALA A 243 2.91 3.79 8.63
CA ALA A 243 3.03 3.25 9.97
C ALA A 243 3.70 1.89 9.93
N TYR A 244 4.39 1.57 11.02
CA TYR A 244 4.95 0.24 11.20
C TYR A 244 4.67 -0.28 12.61
N CYS A 245 4.64 -1.60 12.73
CA CYS A 245 4.54 -2.31 13.99
C CYS A 245 5.45 -3.54 13.97
N CYS A 246 6.18 -3.75 15.07
CA CYS A 246 7.15 -4.83 15.16
C CYS A 246 7.47 -5.18 16.61
N TYR A 247 8.00 -6.39 16.82
CA TYR A 247 8.58 -6.77 18.08
C TYR A 247 10.01 -6.23 18.20
N ASN A 248 10.38 -5.79 19.39
CA ASN A 248 11.74 -5.40 19.76
C ASN A 248 12.28 -6.41 20.77
N SER A 249 13.03 -7.40 20.30
CA SER A 249 13.56 -8.47 21.16
C SER A 249 14.55 -7.97 22.22
N LYS A 250 15.25 -6.85 21.98
CA LYS A 250 16.15 -6.23 22.99
C LYS A 250 15.37 -5.67 24.18
N LYS A 251 14.20 -5.08 23.93
CA LYS A 251 13.32 -4.51 24.97
C LYS A 251 12.20 -5.45 25.40
N LYS A 252 12.09 -6.62 24.76
CA LYS A 252 11.01 -7.60 24.94
C LYS A 252 9.61 -6.99 24.87
N THR A 253 9.39 -6.10 23.90
CA THR A 253 8.12 -5.37 23.77
C THR A 253 7.80 -5.07 22.31
N TRP A 254 6.52 -4.89 22.01
CA TRP A 254 6.08 -4.36 20.73
C TRP A 254 6.35 -2.85 20.65
N ILE A 255 6.67 -2.37 19.46
CA ILE A 255 6.77 -0.94 19.16
C ILE A 255 5.96 -0.63 17.90
N ALA A 256 5.35 0.55 17.88
CA ALA A 256 4.68 1.06 16.70
C ALA A 256 4.87 2.57 16.58
N LYS A 257 5.08 3.06 15.35
CA LYS A 257 5.16 4.50 15.05
C LYS A 257 4.53 4.79 13.70
N ALA A 258 4.16 6.05 13.52
CA ALA A 258 3.56 6.57 12.32
C ALA A 258 4.19 7.90 11.88
N HIS A 259 4.08 8.22 10.60
CA HIS A 259 4.42 9.52 10.02
C HIS A 259 3.36 9.87 8.98
N TRP A 260 3.10 11.17 8.78
CA TRP A 260 2.27 11.65 7.69
C TRP A 260 2.67 13.08 7.34
N SER A 261 2.41 13.49 6.10
CA SER A 261 2.55 14.88 5.67
C SER A 261 1.67 15.16 4.46
N ARG A 262 1.42 16.44 4.20
CA ARG A 262 0.73 16.86 2.98
C ARG A 262 1.65 16.68 1.77
N ASN A 263 1.07 16.30 0.64
CA ASN A 263 1.76 16.18 -0.64
C ASN A 263 1.88 17.56 -1.29
N GLN A 264 2.79 18.38 -0.80
CA GLN A 264 2.93 19.78 -1.20
C GLN A 264 4.40 20.14 -1.42
N GLU A 265 4.64 21.25 -2.10
CA GLU A 265 6.00 21.75 -2.30
C GLU A 265 6.68 22.06 -0.96
N GLU A 266 7.94 21.67 -0.85
CA GLU A 266 8.80 21.93 0.29
C GLU A 266 9.94 22.87 -0.11
N LEU A 267 9.91 24.10 0.42
CA LEU A 267 11.00 25.07 0.25
C LEU A 267 12.22 24.75 1.13
N ASN A 268 11.99 24.04 2.25
CA ASN A 268 13.01 23.66 3.21
C ASN A 268 12.93 22.15 3.50
N LYS A 269 14.08 21.53 3.81
CA LYS A 269 14.14 20.11 4.20
C LYS A 269 13.54 19.89 5.59
N ASN A 270 12.22 19.78 5.63
CA ASN A 270 11.49 19.48 6.85
C ASN A 270 11.84 18.07 7.35
N VAL A 271 11.80 17.87 8.66
CA VAL A 271 11.95 16.55 9.28
C VAL A 271 10.58 16.07 9.74
N LEU A 272 10.08 15.00 9.12
CA LEU A 272 8.87 14.35 9.62
C LEU A 272 9.18 13.64 10.94
N VAL A 273 8.52 14.11 12.01
CA VAL A 273 8.67 13.56 13.35
C VAL A 273 7.79 12.33 13.55
N PRO A 274 8.27 11.29 14.27
CA PRO A 274 7.45 10.13 14.57
C PRO A 274 6.26 10.47 15.46
N GLN A 275 5.13 9.83 15.19
CA GLN A 275 3.87 9.97 15.89
C GLN A 275 3.35 8.60 16.34
N THR A 276 2.36 8.61 17.23
CA THR A 276 1.70 7.40 17.72
C THR A 276 0.58 6.93 16.78
N LEU A 277 0.20 5.65 16.85
CA LEU A 277 -0.89 5.12 16.03
C LEU A 277 -2.24 5.81 16.33
N VAL A 278 -2.52 6.17 17.59
CA VAL A 278 -3.74 6.94 17.93
C VAL A 278 -3.80 8.25 17.14
N LYS A 279 -2.68 8.98 17.04
CA LYS A 279 -2.66 10.25 16.32
C LYS A 279 -2.80 10.05 14.82
N LEU A 280 -2.20 9.00 14.26
CA LEU A 280 -2.40 8.65 12.85
C LEU A 280 -3.87 8.32 12.58
N ASN A 281 -4.48 7.41 13.35
CA ASN A 281 -5.88 7.03 13.18
C ASN A 281 -6.79 8.26 13.23
N TYR A 282 -6.59 9.14 14.22
CA TYR A 282 -7.33 10.40 14.32
C TYR A 282 -7.13 11.32 13.10
N LYS A 283 -5.91 11.38 12.55
CA LYS A 283 -5.63 12.14 11.33
C LYS A 283 -6.36 11.54 10.13
N LEU A 284 -6.39 10.22 10.01
CA LEU A 284 -7.03 9.48 8.92
C LEU A 284 -8.57 9.51 8.99
N ASN A 285 -9.16 9.63 10.17
CA ASN A 285 -10.62 9.81 10.34
C ASN A 285 -11.20 11.01 9.56
N LYS A 286 -10.36 11.98 9.20
CA LYS A 286 -10.75 13.13 8.38
C LYS A 286 -10.93 12.79 6.90
N TYR A 287 -10.41 11.66 6.46
CA TYR A 287 -10.40 11.21 5.07
C TYR A 287 -11.28 9.97 4.85
N TYR A 288 -11.61 9.22 5.91
CA TYR A 288 -12.42 8.00 5.83
C TYR A 288 -13.76 8.18 6.56
N PRO A 289 -14.91 8.00 5.87
CA PRO A 289 -16.24 8.14 6.47
C PRO A 289 -16.44 7.20 7.66
N GLY A 290 -16.92 7.70 8.80
CA GLY A 290 -17.24 6.88 9.98
C GLY A 290 -16.18 6.89 11.09
N GLY A 291 -14.98 7.45 10.87
CA GLY A 291 -14.10 7.91 11.95
C GLY A 291 -13.51 6.87 12.92
N ASP A 292 -13.65 5.58 12.65
CA ASP A 292 -13.07 4.49 13.47
C ASP A 292 -11.92 3.76 12.76
N VAL A 293 -10.95 4.53 12.27
CA VAL A 293 -9.77 3.99 11.58
C VAL A 293 -8.89 3.20 12.55
N GLN A 294 -8.45 2.01 12.14
CA GLN A 294 -7.43 1.22 12.84
C GLN A 294 -6.43 0.65 11.85
N VAL A 295 -5.21 1.21 11.80
CA VAL A 295 -4.17 0.75 10.86
C VAL A 295 -3.56 -0.59 11.24
N PHE A 296 -3.48 -0.90 12.54
CA PHE A 296 -2.90 -2.13 13.08
C PHE A 296 -3.78 -2.72 14.20
N PRO A 297 -3.68 -4.05 14.46
CA PRO A 297 -4.40 -4.70 15.55
C PRO A 297 -3.95 -4.22 16.95
N LYS A 298 -4.72 -4.63 17.97
CA LYS A 298 -4.52 -4.21 19.38
C LYS A 298 -3.15 -4.56 19.95
N GLN A 299 -2.47 -5.58 19.42
CA GLN A 299 -1.11 -5.97 19.82
C GLN A 299 -0.09 -4.82 19.63
N CYS A 300 -0.33 -3.93 18.67
CA CYS A 300 0.54 -2.79 18.42
C CYS A 300 0.28 -1.67 19.43
N PRO A 301 1.32 -1.17 20.15
CA PRO A 301 1.15 -0.10 21.12
C PRO A 301 0.58 1.14 20.44
N ARG A 302 -0.60 1.56 20.89
CA ARG A 302 -1.31 2.67 20.27
C ARG A 302 -0.73 4.03 20.64
N GLY A 303 -0.03 4.13 21.78
CA GLY A 303 0.33 5.39 22.44
C GLY A 303 -0.79 5.89 23.36
N SER A 304 -0.53 6.91 24.19
CA SER A 304 -1.50 7.37 25.21
C SER A 304 -2.42 8.50 24.72
N LEU A 305 -3.68 8.49 25.16
CA LEU A 305 -4.66 9.58 24.96
C LEU A 305 -4.27 10.88 25.71
N ARG A 306 -3.36 10.84 26.69
CA ARG A 306 -2.84 12.06 27.32
C ARG A 306 -2.06 12.93 26.33
N GLU A 307 -1.51 12.35 25.28
CA GLU A 307 -0.90 13.08 24.17
C GLU A 307 -1.94 13.73 23.22
N ARG A 308 -3.18 13.23 23.19
CA ARG A 308 -4.32 13.83 22.46
C ARG A 308 -4.75 15.14 23.12
N ALA A 309 -4.98 15.13 24.44
CA ALA A 309 -5.36 16.33 25.20
C ALA A 309 -4.27 17.43 25.18
N ARG A 310 -2.98 17.05 25.26
CA ARG A 310 -1.87 18.03 25.17
C ARG A 310 -1.71 18.64 23.78
N GLY A 311 -2.01 17.88 22.72
CA GLY A 311 -1.94 18.36 21.33
C GLY A 311 -3.09 19.31 20.96
N GLU A 312 -4.31 19.00 21.42
CA GLU A 312 -5.49 19.85 21.25
C GLU A 312 -5.33 21.18 22.02
N LYS A 313 -4.82 21.13 23.26
CA LYS A 313 -4.56 22.31 24.08
C LYS A 313 -3.53 23.28 23.44
N ARG A 314 -2.40 22.76 22.95
CA ARG A 314 -1.36 23.56 22.25
C ARG A 314 -1.81 24.17 20.92
N ARG A 315 -2.88 23.66 20.31
CA ARG A 315 -3.45 24.19 19.05
C ARG A 315 -4.51 25.25 19.33
N ALA A 316 -5.28 25.09 20.40
CA ALA A 316 -6.19 26.11 20.89
C ALA A 316 -5.46 27.36 21.43
N GLU A 317 -4.28 27.17 22.04
CA GLU A 317 -3.42 28.27 22.52
C GLU A 317 -2.83 29.08 21.34
N ARG A 318 -2.34 28.43 20.29
CA ARG A 318 -1.83 29.14 19.09
C ARG A 318 -2.91 29.86 18.29
N GLY A 319 -4.11 29.30 18.18
CA GLY A 319 -5.24 29.98 17.52
C GLY A 319 -5.86 31.15 18.31
N ARG A 320 -5.32 31.45 19.50
CA ARG A 320 -5.65 32.62 20.32
C ARG A 320 -4.56 33.71 20.30
N GLU A 321 -3.32 33.37 19.93
CA GLU A 321 -2.24 34.35 19.77
C GLU A 321 -2.26 35.02 18.39
N ASP A 322 -2.89 34.38 17.40
CA ASP A 322 -3.10 34.92 16.04
C ASP A 322 -4.43 35.70 15.89
N ARG A 323 -5.01 36.19 16.99
CA ARG A 323 -6.24 37.02 17.01
C ARG A 323 -6.06 38.29 17.82
#